data_AF-D5EH70-F1
#
_entry.id   AF-D5EH70-F1
#
_cell.length_a   1.000
_cell.length_b   1.000
_cell.length_c   1.000
_cell.angle_alpha   90.00
_cell.angle_beta   90.00
_cell.angle_gamma   90.00
#
_symmetry.space_group_name_H-M   'P 1'
#
loop_
_entity.id
_entity.type
_entity.pdbx_description
1 polymer ?
#
loop_
_entity_poly.entity_id
_entity_poly.type
_entity_poly.pdbx_seq_one_letter_code
_entity_poly.pdbx_strand_id
1 'polypeptide(L)'
;MANRFFRWVGIVCLIFLFATAALAQSSVQPDEIELPESLKNSGKEVSAPISEDGASQSLPEGLRQEITYSDQGTPREVRHSFLHVEGNPVPDTFSYLEYKDSAWVFKSRTVPWGDDGYWTVKKRNTTEGQKIITDGIKQRGWYRGKVRLRGTPENWVYVEWKDGRGFVAPHRMEAFAGELDLPFLPRRKQAECRTT
;
A
#
# COMPACT_ATOMS: atom_id res chain seq x y z
N MET A 1 49.15 43.14 21.67
CA MET A 1 48.56 43.30 23.02
C MET A 1 47.43 42.25 23.08
N ALA A 2 47.35 41.23 23.96
CA ALA A 2 47.73 41.09 25.38
C ALA A 2 46.93 42.05 26.27
N ASN A 3 46.24 41.71 27.38
CA ASN A 3 46.18 40.57 28.34
C ASN A 3 44.72 40.43 28.89
N ARG A 4 44.19 39.44 29.65
CA ARG A 4 44.51 38.06 30.14
C ARG A 4 43.15 37.42 30.61
N PHE A 5 42.87 36.13 30.40
CA PHE A 5 43.06 34.98 31.33
C PHE A 5 42.47 35.09 32.76
N PHE A 6 41.48 34.22 33.09
CA PHE A 6 41.27 33.41 34.34
C PHE A 6 39.83 32.82 34.28
N ARG A 7 39.47 31.52 34.42
CA ARG A 7 40.08 30.21 34.80
C ARG A 7 39.88 29.74 36.26
N TRP A 8 38.79 29.00 36.50
CA TRP A 8 38.59 27.95 37.54
C TRP A 8 37.66 26.89 36.89
N VAL A 9 37.84 25.56 36.87
CA VAL A 9 38.62 24.54 37.63
C VAL A 9 37.90 23.93 38.83
N GLY A 10 37.58 22.62 38.71
CA GLY A 10 37.26 21.71 39.81
C GLY A 10 35.90 20.99 39.68
N ILE A 11 35.72 19.76 40.18
CA ILE A 11 36.66 18.80 40.79
C ILE A 11 36.16 17.37 40.51
N VAL A 12 37.07 16.40 40.42
CA VAL A 12 36.75 14.96 40.31
C VAL A 12 36.40 14.40 41.70
N CYS A 13 35.40 13.53 41.78
CA CYS A 13 35.31 12.56 42.87
C CYS A 13 34.87 11.18 42.37
N LEU A 14 35.38 10.14 43.02
CA LEU A 14 35.34 8.73 42.61
C LEU A 14 35.25 7.87 43.91
N ILE A 15 35.11 6.55 43.76
CA ILE A 15 35.29 5.48 44.78
C ILE A 15 34.00 4.88 45.36
N PHE A 16 33.72 3.66 44.88
CA PHE A 16 33.27 2.42 45.55
C PHE A 16 32.68 2.46 46.98
N LEU A 17 31.64 1.64 47.20
CA LEU A 17 31.80 0.41 48.02
C LEU A 17 30.66 -0.63 47.83
N PHE A 18 31.08 -1.81 47.39
CA PHE A 18 30.57 -3.18 47.60
C PHE A 18 29.23 -3.45 48.33
N ALA A 19 28.45 -4.36 47.75
CA ALA A 19 27.78 -5.45 48.48
C ALA A 19 27.70 -6.72 47.59
N THR A 20 28.30 -7.83 48.05
CA THR A 20 28.25 -9.14 47.35
C THR A 20 27.22 -10.05 48.00
N ALA A 21 26.33 -10.66 47.20
CA ALA A 21 25.49 -11.78 47.62
C ALA A 21 25.42 -12.81 46.48
N ALA A 22 25.62 -14.09 46.81
CA ALA A 22 25.60 -15.18 45.84
C ALA A 22 24.55 -16.22 46.20
N LEU A 23 23.68 -16.54 45.25
CA LEU A 23 22.77 -17.69 45.18
C LEU A 23 22.62 -17.99 43.67
N ALA A 24 23.21 -19.05 43.13
CA ALA A 24 22.79 -20.45 43.22
C ALA A 24 21.75 -20.82 42.13
N GLN A 25 22.25 -21.51 41.10
CA GLN A 25 21.60 -22.52 40.27
C GLN A 25 20.16 -22.29 39.79
N SER A 26 20.02 -22.11 38.46
CA SER A 26 19.05 -22.90 37.70
C SER A 26 19.60 -23.18 36.30
N SER A 27 19.95 -24.44 36.04
CA SER A 27 20.45 -24.92 34.74
C SER A 27 19.31 -25.59 33.97
N VAL A 28 18.38 -24.78 33.45
CA VAL A 28 17.31 -25.28 32.57
C VAL A 28 17.90 -25.50 31.18
N GLN A 29 17.94 -26.76 30.74
CA GLN A 29 18.18 -27.08 29.34
C GLN A 29 16.97 -26.64 28.51
N PRO A 30 17.13 -26.09 27.30
CA PRO A 30 16.01 -25.92 26.39
C PRO A 30 15.58 -27.30 25.89
N ASP A 31 14.38 -27.75 26.26
CA ASP A 31 13.79 -28.97 25.72
C ASP A 31 13.63 -28.89 24.19
N GLU A 32 13.89 -30.01 23.53
CA GLU A 32 13.83 -30.15 22.08
C GLU A 32 12.37 -30.21 21.60
N ILE A 33 11.77 -29.04 21.36
CA ILE A 33 10.44 -28.94 20.78
C ILE A 33 10.50 -29.31 19.29
N GLU A 34 10.21 -30.57 18.98
CA GLU A 34 9.98 -31.02 17.60
C GLU A 34 8.81 -30.23 16.97
N LEU A 35 9.15 -29.35 16.03
CA LEU A 35 8.16 -28.69 15.19
C LEU A 35 7.57 -29.70 14.19
N PRO A 36 6.25 -29.91 14.13
CA PRO A 36 5.66 -30.87 13.21
C PRO A 36 5.87 -30.45 11.76
N GLU A 37 6.28 -31.39 10.89
CA GLU A 37 6.63 -31.13 9.49
C GLU A 37 5.44 -30.77 8.56
N SER A 38 4.30 -30.35 9.12
CA SER A 38 3.04 -30.09 8.38
C SER A 38 3.03 -28.80 7.54
N LEU A 39 4.09 -27.98 7.60
CA LEU A 39 4.25 -26.77 6.78
C LEU A 39 5.12 -26.97 5.52
N LYS A 40 5.61 -28.19 5.24
CA LYS A 40 6.28 -28.53 3.98
C LYS A 40 5.29 -28.77 2.83
N ASN A 41 4.60 -27.73 2.39
CA ASN A 41 4.08 -27.59 1.03
C ASN A 41 3.76 -26.10 0.77
N SER A 42 4.76 -25.35 0.33
CA SER A 42 4.96 -25.05 -1.09
C SER A 42 3.94 -24.02 -1.61
N GLY A 43 4.34 -22.75 -1.59
CA GLY A 43 3.58 -21.66 -2.15
C GLY A 43 3.44 -21.83 -3.67
N LYS A 44 2.24 -22.21 -4.12
CA LYS A 44 1.96 -22.41 -5.53
C LYS A 44 1.60 -21.07 -6.18
N GLU A 45 2.57 -20.42 -6.83
CA GLU A 45 2.29 -19.34 -7.78
C GLU A 45 1.47 -19.88 -8.96
N VAL A 46 0.13 -19.82 -8.85
CA VAL A 46 -0.78 -20.18 -9.94
C VAL A 46 -0.87 -19.00 -10.91
N SER A 47 0.09 -18.92 -11.82
CA SER A 47 0.02 -18.01 -12.96
C SER A 47 -0.93 -18.56 -14.03
N ALA A 48 -2.06 -17.87 -14.24
CA ALA A 48 -3.04 -18.09 -15.32
C ALA A 48 -3.91 -19.38 -15.16
N PRO A 49 -5.08 -19.53 -15.83
CA PRO A 49 -5.58 -18.75 -16.98
C PRO A 49 -6.80 -17.84 -16.74
N ILE A 50 -6.79 -16.74 -17.51
CA ILE A 50 -7.86 -16.21 -18.38
C ILE A 50 -9.31 -16.65 -18.04
N SER A 51 -10.17 -15.68 -17.74
CA SER A 51 -11.63 -15.85 -17.74
C SER A 51 -12.16 -16.15 -19.14
N GLU A 52 -13.06 -17.14 -19.24
CA GLU A 52 -13.91 -17.29 -20.44
C GLU A 52 -14.91 -16.12 -20.55
N ASP A 53 -15.42 -15.91 -21.77
CA ASP A 53 -16.30 -14.81 -22.19
C ASP A 53 -15.79 -13.37 -21.96
N GLY A 54 -15.23 -12.78 -23.03
CA GLY A 54 -15.18 -11.32 -23.18
C GLY A 54 -13.81 -10.70 -23.52
N ALA A 55 -13.22 -11.08 -24.65
CA ALA A 55 -12.06 -10.45 -25.29
C ALA A 55 -10.83 -10.23 -24.38
N SER A 56 -9.79 -11.06 -24.56
CA SER A 56 -8.50 -10.91 -23.88
C SER A 56 -7.79 -9.60 -24.29
N GLN A 57 -8.13 -8.51 -23.60
CA GLN A 57 -7.42 -7.24 -23.68
C GLN A 57 -6.15 -7.37 -22.83
N SER A 58 -5.00 -7.39 -23.49
CA SER A 58 -3.70 -7.31 -22.84
C SER A 58 -3.65 -6.06 -21.96
N LEU A 59 -3.39 -6.24 -20.65
CA LEU A 59 -3.21 -5.14 -19.72
C LEU A 59 -2.09 -4.20 -20.21
N PRO A 60 -2.17 -2.88 -19.95
CA PRO A 60 -1.08 -1.98 -20.30
C PRO A 60 0.25 -2.41 -19.68
N GLU A 61 1.35 -2.24 -20.42
CA GLU A 61 2.71 -2.44 -19.91
C GLU A 61 2.89 -1.69 -18.58
N GLY A 62 3.56 -2.33 -17.61
CA GLY A 62 3.75 -1.79 -16.25
C GLY A 62 2.58 -2.08 -15.30
N LEU A 63 1.45 -2.58 -15.79
CA LEU A 63 0.29 -2.90 -14.97
C LEU A 63 0.09 -4.41 -14.78
N ARG A 64 -0.12 -4.84 -13.54
CA ARG A 64 -0.43 -6.22 -13.15
C ARG A 64 -1.70 -6.22 -12.31
N GLN A 65 -2.70 -6.95 -12.76
CA GLN A 65 -3.91 -7.24 -11.99
C GLN A 65 -3.83 -8.67 -11.49
N GLU A 66 -4.02 -8.86 -10.18
CA GLU A 66 -4.03 -10.16 -9.51
C GLU A 66 -5.45 -10.43 -9.00
N ILE A 67 -5.96 -11.65 -9.19
CA ILE A 67 -7.28 -12.07 -8.72
C ILE A 67 -7.09 -13.29 -7.82
N THR A 68 -7.49 -13.16 -6.56
CA THR A 68 -7.53 -14.27 -5.60
C THR A 68 -8.97 -14.61 -5.23
N TYR A 69 -9.19 -15.81 -4.70
CA TYR A 69 -10.52 -16.36 -4.45
C TYR A 69 -10.69 -16.73 -2.97
N SER A 70 -11.87 -16.43 -2.41
CA SER A 70 -12.37 -17.03 -1.16
C SER A 70 -13.58 -17.91 -1.48
N ASP A 71 -13.78 -18.99 -0.71
CA ASP A 71 -14.92 -19.92 -0.86
C ASP A 71 -15.13 -20.44 -2.31
N GLN A 72 -14.02 -20.68 -3.04
CA GLN A 72 -14.03 -21.01 -4.48
C GLN A 72 -14.84 -22.28 -4.79
N GLY A 73 -15.61 -22.24 -5.87
CA GLY A 73 -16.49 -23.33 -6.30
C GLY A 73 -17.78 -23.47 -5.46
N THR A 74 -18.07 -22.54 -4.55
CA THR A 74 -19.28 -22.55 -3.73
C THR A 74 -20.22 -21.38 -4.06
N PRO A 75 -21.50 -21.41 -3.65
CA PRO A 75 -22.41 -20.26 -3.72
C PRO A 75 -21.98 -19.03 -2.88
N ARG A 76 -20.86 -19.10 -2.16
CA ARG A 76 -20.26 -17.99 -1.40
C ARG A 76 -19.02 -17.39 -2.06
N GLU A 77 -18.59 -17.92 -3.22
CA GLU A 77 -17.33 -17.52 -3.88
C GLU A 77 -17.16 -16.00 -3.97
N VAL A 78 -15.96 -15.54 -3.61
CA VAL A 78 -15.54 -14.14 -3.68
C VAL A 78 -14.33 -14.03 -4.60
N ARG A 79 -14.31 -12.99 -5.44
CA ARG A 79 -13.17 -12.63 -6.30
C ARG A 79 -12.58 -11.31 -5.83
N HIS A 80 -11.38 -11.37 -5.28
CA HIS A 80 -10.64 -10.22 -4.79
C HIS A 80 -9.66 -9.74 -5.85
N SER A 81 -9.88 -8.55 -6.39
CA SER A 81 -8.96 -7.97 -7.38
C SER A 81 -7.98 -6.99 -6.72
N PHE A 82 -6.69 -7.18 -6.97
CA PHE A 82 -5.59 -6.34 -6.52
C PHE A 82 -4.84 -5.77 -7.72
N LEU A 83 -4.52 -4.48 -7.67
CA LEU A 83 -3.93 -3.76 -8.80
C LEU A 83 -2.52 -3.31 -8.44
N HIS A 84 -1.57 -3.50 -9.36
CA HIS A 84 -0.20 -3.03 -9.24
C HIS A 84 0.18 -2.20 -10.47
N VAL A 85 0.89 -1.09 -10.25
CA VAL A 85 1.31 -0.14 -11.29
C VAL A 85 2.80 0.17 -11.14
N GLU A 86 3.56 -0.04 -12.21
CA GLU A 86 5.03 -0.03 -12.22
C GLU A 86 5.64 -0.87 -11.06
N GLY A 87 5.02 -2.01 -10.76
CA GLY A 87 5.38 -2.90 -9.65
C GLY A 87 4.88 -2.46 -8.25
N ASN A 88 4.29 -1.28 -8.10
CA ASN A 88 3.82 -0.75 -6.82
C ASN A 88 2.35 -1.14 -6.59
N PRO A 89 1.97 -1.66 -5.41
CA PRO A 89 0.57 -1.95 -5.10
C PRO A 89 -0.26 -0.67 -5.06
N VAL A 90 -1.50 -0.74 -5.53
CA VAL A 90 -2.50 0.33 -5.40
C VAL A 90 -3.23 0.14 -4.06
N PRO A 91 -3.14 1.08 -3.10
CA PRO A 91 -3.91 1.00 -1.86
C PRO A 91 -5.41 1.08 -2.14
N ASP A 92 -6.22 0.41 -1.32
CA ASP A 92 -7.68 0.44 -1.38
C ASP A 92 -8.23 1.78 -0.82
N THR A 93 -7.78 2.93 -1.35
CA THR A 93 -8.22 4.29 -0.94
C THR A 93 -8.80 5.10 -2.10
N PHE A 94 -8.54 4.69 -3.34
CA PHE A 94 -9.01 5.39 -4.54
C PHE A 94 -10.28 4.74 -5.07
N SER A 95 -11.34 5.52 -5.27
CA SER A 95 -12.60 4.98 -5.82
C SER A 95 -12.48 4.69 -7.32
N TYR A 96 -11.54 5.34 -8.01
CA TYR A 96 -11.30 5.19 -9.44
C TYR A 96 -9.87 5.58 -9.81
N LEU A 97 -9.30 4.91 -10.83
CA LEU A 97 -7.97 5.19 -11.38
C LEU A 97 -7.96 5.20 -12.91
N GLU A 98 -7.06 5.95 -13.53
CA GLU A 98 -6.65 5.83 -14.94
C GLU A 98 -5.13 5.69 -15.04
N TYR A 99 -4.65 4.71 -15.80
CA TYR A 99 -3.24 4.50 -16.13
C TYR A 99 -3.11 4.05 -17.59
N LYS A 100 -2.21 4.69 -18.35
CA LYS A 100 -2.11 4.58 -19.81
C LYS A 100 -3.53 4.67 -20.42
N ASP A 101 -3.99 3.72 -21.22
CA ASP A 101 -5.31 3.73 -21.87
C ASP A 101 -6.37 2.84 -21.22
N SER A 102 -6.25 2.61 -19.92
CA SER A 102 -7.19 1.81 -19.15
C SER A 102 -7.58 2.49 -17.84
N ALA A 103 -8.71 2.06 -17.27
CA ALA A 103 -9.25 2.61 -16.03
C ALA A 103 -9.88 1.53 -15.17
N TRP A 104 -9.88 1.75 -13.86
CA TRP A 104 -10.44 0.83 -12.86
C TRP A 104 -11.35 1.58 -11.89
N VAL A 105 -12.38 0.90 -11.41
CA VAL A 105 -13.21 1.34 -10.29
C VAL A 105 -13.03 0.40 -9.11
N PHE A 106 -13.05 0.92 -7.89
CA PHE A 106 -13.10 0.09 -6.68
C PHE A 106 -14.52 -0.43 -6.45
N LYS A 107 -14.68 -1.75 -6.37
CA LYS A 107 -15.90 -2.43 -5.93
C LYS A 107 -15.79 -2.81 -4.45
N SER A 108 -16.84 -2.50 -3.69
CA SER A 108 -17.07 -3.02 -2.34
C SER A 108 -18.30 -3.93 -2.39
N ARG A 109 -18.17 -5.20 -2.00
CA ARG A 109 -19.29 -6.14 -2.02
C ARG A 109 -20.28 -5.85 -0.90
N THR A 110 -21.57 -5.92 -1.25
CA THR A 110 -22.72 -5.71 -0.36
C THR A 110 -23.29 -7.00 0.21
N VAL A 111 -22.91 -8.14 -0.36
CA VAL A 111 -23.31 -9.50 0.03
C VAL A 111 -22.05 -10.34 0.31
N PRO A 112 -22.16 -11.55 0.90
CA PRO A 112 -20.98 -12.37 1.20
C PRO A 112 -20.13 -12.73 -0.02
N TRP A 113 -20.76 -13.02 -1.16
CA TRP A 113 -20.14 -13.46 -2.43
C TRP A 113 -19.86 -12.32 -3.41
N GLY A 114 -19.20 -12.63 -4.53
CA GLY A 114 -19.03 -11.74 -5.68
C GLY A 114 -17.71 -10.96 -5.69
N ASP A 115 -17.70 -9.79 -6.34
CA ASP A 115 -16.47 -9.05 -6.65
C ASP A 115 -16.13 -7.98 -5.58
N ASP A 116 -14.86 -7.93 -5.13
CA ASP A 116 -14.29 -6.77 -4.45
C ASP A 116 -12.93 -6.32 -5.01
N GLY A 117 -12.49 -5.10 -4.68
CA GLY A 117 -11.24 -4.53 -5.18
C GLY A 117 -11.35 -3.83 -6.53
N TYR A 118 -10.28 -3.80 -7.31
CA TYR A 118 -10.17 -2.98 -8.52
C TYR A 118 -10.60 -3.70 -9.81
N TRP A 119 -11.62 -3.19 -10.49
CA TRP A 119 -12.17 -3.81 -11.71
C TRP A 119 -12.19 -2.85 -12.90
N THR A 120 -11.79 -3.36 -14.06
CA THR A 120 -11.66 -2.58 -15.30
C THR A 120 -12.98 -1.96 -15.73
N VAL A 121 -12.93 -0.70 -16.15
CA VAL A 121 -14.08 0.07 -16.65
C VAL A 121 -13.67 0.89 -17.88
N LYS A 122 -14.67 1.38 -18.64
CA LYS A 122 -14.40 2.31 -19.74
C LYS A 122 -13.74 3.58 -19.19
N LYS A 123 -12.50 3.84 -19.62
CA LYS A 123 -11.73 5.05 -19.32
C LYS A 123 -12.53 6.31 -19.68
N ARG A 124 -12.51 7.29 -18.77
CA ARG A 124 -13.01 8.66 -19.00
C ARG A 124 -11.88 9.50 -19.60
N ASN A 125 -12.23 10.56 -20.32
CA ASN A 125 -11.22 11.43 -20.91
C ASN A 125 -10.74 12.45 -19.88
N THR A 126 -9.66 12.12 -19.17
CA THR A 126 -8.87 13.11 -18.40
C THR A 126 -8.52 14.31 -19.29
N THR A 127 -8.69 15.52 -18.76
CA THR A 127 -8.44 16.77 -19.49
C THR A 127 -6.99 17.21 -19.36
N GLU A 128 -6.31 17.43 -20.48
CA GLU A 128 -4.97 18.05 -20.53
C GLU A 128 -5.04 19.58 -20.35
N GLY A 129 -4.05 20.15 -19.65
CA GLY A 129 -4.02 21.56 -19.28
C GLY A 129 -2.79 22.31 -19.80
N GLN A 130 -2.96 23.61 -20.07
CA GLN A 130 -1.86 24.48 -20.52
C GLN A 130 -0.78 24.73 -19.45
N LYS A 131 -1.13 24.60 -18.15
CA LYS A 131 -0.19 24.82 -17.05
C LYS A 131 0.85 23.71 -16.98
N ILE A 132 2.13 24.11 -16.97
CA ILE A 132 3.29 23.21 -16.89
C ILE A 132 3.50 22.73 -15.43
N ILE A 133 3.91 21.47 -15.26
CA ILE A 133 4.31 20.90 -13.97
C ILE A 133 5.69 21.43 -13.52
N THR A 134 5.82 21.86 -12.27
CA THR A 134 7.10 22.35 -11.72
C THR A 134 7.95 21.21 -11.18
N ASP A 135 9.28 21.39 -11.13
CA ASP A 135 10.19 20.31 -10.70
C ASP A 135 10.00 19.91 -9.22
N GLY A 136 9.62 20.85 -8.35
CA GLY A 136 9.22 20.52 -6.97
C GLY A 136 7.99 19.60 -6.89
N ILE A 137 7.05 19.72 -7.84
CA ILE A 137 5.92 18.78 -7.95
C ILE A 137 6.40 17.41 -8.48
N LYS A 138 7.31 17.40 -9.47
CA LYS A 138 7.93 16.15 -9.97
C LYS A 138 8.68 15.39 -8.87
N GLN A 139 9.46 16.10 -8.04
CA GLN A 139 10.23 15.56 -6.93
C GLN A 139 9.35 14.98 -5.81
N ARG A 140 8.25 15.67 -5.47
CA ARG A 140 7.22 15.14 -4.55
C ARG A 140 6.50 13.92 -5.15
N GLY A 141 6.33 13.91 -6.48
CA GLY A 141 5.71 12.81 -7.21
C GLY A 141 4.18 12.80 -7.19
N TRP A 142 3.51 13.88 -6.77
CA TRP A 142 2.05 13.98 -6.81
C TRP A 142 1.51 15.43 -6.85
N TYR A 143 0.28 15.64 -7.36
CA TYR A 143 -0.52 16.86 -7.18
C TYR A 143 -2.03 16.60 -7.20
N ARG A 144 -2.80 17.42 -6.47
CA ARG A 144 -4.29 17.43 -6.53
C ARG A 144 -4.77 18.26 -7.72
N GLY A 145 -5.84 17.80 -8.40
CA GLY A 145 -6.43 18.51 -9.54
C GLY A 145 -7.23 17.57 -10.47
N LYS A 146 -8.16 18.14 -11.26
CA LYS A 146 -8.93 17.41 -12.30
C LYS A 146 -8.27 17.43 -13.69
N VAL A 147 -7.24 18.27 -13.85
CA VAL A 147 -6.62 18.61 -15.12
C VAL A 147 -5.17 18.20 -15.05
N ARG A 148 -4.71 17.45 -16.06
CA ARG A 148 -3.33 17.00 -16.17
C ARG A 148 -2.44 18.17 -16.55
N LEU A 149 -1.35 18.37 -15.82
CA LEU A 149 -0.39 19.44 -16.07
C LEU A 149 0.54 19.03 -17.21
N ARG A 150 0.80 19.94 -18.16
CA ARG A 150 1.72 19.69 -19.27
C ARG A 150 3.10 19.28 -18.75
N GLY A 151 3.61 18.16 -19.25
CA GLY A 151 4.88 17.57 -18.81
C GLY A 151 4.77 16.64 -17.59
N THR A 152 3.56 16.31 -17.11
CA THR A 152 3.36 15.21 -16.15
C THR A 152 3.84 13.89 -16.80
N PRO A 153 4.74 13.11 -16.18
CA PRO A 153 5.24 11.86 -16.76
C PRO A 153 4.11 10.85 -17.05
N GLU A 154 4.22 10.15 -18.17
CA GLU A 154 3.14 9.32 -18.73
C GLU A 154 2.67 8.21 -17.79
N ASN A 155 3.58 7.64 -17.00
CA ASN A 155 3.27 6.62 -16.00
C ASN A 155 2.61 7.13 -14.70
N TRP A 156 2.36 8.44 -14.55
CA TRP A 156 1.60 8.95 -13.41
C TRP A 156 0.12 8.63 -13.56
N VAL A 157 -0.40 7.97 -12.52
CA VAL A 157 -1.79 7.51 -12.39
C VAL A 157 -2.69 8.71 -12.06
N TYR A 158 -3.81 8.85 -12.75
CA TYR A 158 -4.90 9.71 -12.28
C TYR A 158 -5.75 8.95 -11.28
N VAL A 159 -6.10 9.57 -10.15
CA VAL A 159 -6.87 8.93 -9.08
C VAL A 159 -7.99 9.83 -8.57
N GLU A 160 -9.18 9.26 -8.34
CA GLU A 160 -10.29 9.92 -7.64
C GLU A 160 -10.56 9.23 -6.29
N TRP A 161 -10.93 10.01 -5.27
CA TRP A 161 -11.42 9.53 -3.98
C TRP A 161 -12.63 10.38 -3.54
N LYS A 162 -13.26 10.02 -2.42
CA LYS A 162 -14.50 10.66 -1.92
C LYS A 162 -14.49 12.19 -1.99
N ASP A 163 -13.41 12.80 -1.51
CA ASP A 163 -13.29 14.26 -1.32
C ASP A 163 -12.20 14.90 -2.20
N GLY A 164 -11.83 14.26 -3.33
CA GLY A 164 -10.79 14.81 -4.21
C GLY A 164 -10.42 13.97 -5.42
N ARG A 165 -9.43 14.48 -6.16
CA ARG A 165 -8.74 13.77 -7.25
C ARG A 165 -7.37 14.40 -7.52
N GLY A 166 -6.49 13.68 -8.20
CA GLY A 166 -5.13 14.12 -8.48
C GLY A 166 -4.36 13.16 -9.38
N PHE A 167 -3.08 13.45 -9.54
CA PHE A 167 -2.12 12.65 -10.30
C PHE A 167 -0.96 12.28 -9.40
N VAL A 168 -0.55 11.01 -9.45
CA VAL A 168 0.43 10.43 -8.53
C VAL A 168 1.38 9.48 -9.27
N ALA A 169 2.68 9.59 -9.00
CA ALA A 169 3.67 8.62 -9.43
C ALA A 169 3.43 7.29 -8.71
N PRO A 170 3.50 6.12 -9.38
CA PRO A 170 3.12 4.85 -8.75
C PRO A 170 3.84 4.54 -7.44
N HIS A 171 5.16 4.80 -7.37
CA HIS A 171 5.97 4.65 -6.14
C HIS A 171 5.66 5.65 -5.01
N ARG A 172 4.67 6.54 -5.20
CA ARG A 172 4.18 7.50 -4.20
C ARG A 172 2.73 7.28 -3.81
N MET A 173 2.02 6.28 -4.34
CA MET A 173 0.58 6.09 -4.06
C MET A 173 0.30 5.92 -2.57
N GLU A 174 1.10 5.12 -1.86
CA GLU A 174 0.97 4.90 -0.41
C GLU A 174 1.25 6.18 0.39
N ALA A 175 2.38 6.84 0.10
CA ALA A 175 2.76 8.10 0.75
C ALA A 175 1.73 9.22 0.49
N PHE A 176 1.16 9.29 -0.72
CA PHE A 176 0.10 10.23 -1.07
C PHE A 176 -1.22 9.95 -0.33
N ALA A 177 -1.55 8.68 -0.10
CA ALA A 177 -2.71 8.30 0.71
C ALA A 177 -2.52 8.68 2.18
N GLY A 178 -1.34 8.43 2.75
CA GLY A 178 -0.99 8.81 4.13
C GLY A 178 -0.86 10.33 4.35
N GLU A 179 -0.17 11.06 3.45
CA GLU A 179 -0.01 12.52 3.51
C GLU A 179 -1.32 13.30 3.42
N LEU A 180 -2.40 12.68 2.91
CA LEU A 180 -3.73 13.28 2.80
C LEU A 180 -4.78 12.65 3.73
N ASP A 181 -4.40 11.71 4.61
CA ASP A 181 -5.30 10.95 5.50
C ASP A 181 -6.51 10.36 4.73
N LEU A 182 -6.23 9.67 3.61
CA LEU A 182 -7.28 9.15 2.74
C LEU A 182 -7.99 7.93 3.38
N PRO A 183 -9.33 7.96 3.49
CA PRO A 183 -10.06 6.86 4.12
C PRO A 183 -9.99 5.57 3.30
N PHE A 184 -9.70 4.48 3.98
CA PHE A 184 -9.73 3.13 3.40
C PHE A 184 -11.14 2.77 2.89
N LEU A 185 -11.21 2.24 1.68
CA LEU A 185 -12.43 1.74 1.04
C LEU A 185 -12.59 0.26 1.41
N PRO A 186 -13.58 -0.10 2.26
CA PRO A 186 -13.66 -1.46 2.76
C PRO A 186 -14.13 -2.42 1.66
N ARG A 187 -13.32 -3.43 1.33
CA ARG A 187 -13.64 -4.49 0.35
C ARG A 187 -15.00 -5.14 0.58
N ARG A 188 -15.37 -5.34 1.84
CA ARG A 188 -16.71 -5.76 2.28
C ARG A 188 -17.40 -4.58 2.97
N LYS A 189 -18.62 -4.22 2.54
CA LYS A 189 -19.39 -3.15 3.19
C LYS A 189 -19.71 -3.55 4.64
N GLN A 190 -19.39 -2.70 5.62
CA GLN A 190 -19.64 -2.95 7.05
C GLN A 190 -21.13 -2.85 7.40
N ALA A 191 -21.91 -3.86 7.02
CA ALA A 191 -23.33 -3.98 7.37
C ALA A 191 -23.57 -4.71 8.72
N GLU A 192 -22.57 -5.41 9.25
CA GLU A 192 -22.73 -6.41 10.32
C GLU A 192 -22.32 -5.97 11.73
N CYS A 193 -22.12 -4.67 11.97
CA CYS A 193 -21.86 -4.16 13.33
C CYS A 193 -23.11 -3.75 14.13
N ARG A 194 -24.33 -3.77 13.53
CA ARG A 194 -25.57 -3.26 14.19
C ARG A 194 -26.90 -3.96 13.81
N THR A 195 -26.94 -5.28 13.65
CA THR A 195 -28.21 -6.05 13.82
C THR A 195 -27.96 -7.54 14.07
N THR A 196 -27.88 -7.91 15.35
CA THR A 196 -28.78 -8.84 16.08
C THR A 196 -28.30 -8.90 17.52
#